data_AF-A0A0F8WEJ9-F1
#
_entry.id   AF-A0A0F8WEJ9-F1
#
_cell.length_a   1.000
_cell.length_b   1.000
_cell.length_c   1.000
_cell.angle_alpha   90.00
_cell.angle_beta   90.00
_cell.angle_gamma   90.00
#
_symmetry.space_group_name_H-M   'P 1'
#
loop_
_entity.id
_entity.type
_entity.pdbx_description
1 polymer ?
#
loop_
_entity_poly.entity_id
_entity_poly.type
_entity_poly.pdbx_seq_one_letter_code
_entity_poly.pdbx_strand_id
1 'polypeptide(L)' 'MEKKILEANNHGYQTEQGDPAVNGVGITYVTTILVEGGNNDYAAYQGIGSHQFIATRGQKLTYERAKDIFPMVEALRYRR' A
#
# COMPACT_ATOMS: atom_id res chain seq x y z
N MET A 1 -4.28 -18.03 6.51
CA MET A 1 -4.56 -17.06 7.59
C MET A 1 -4.72 -15.71 6.90
N GLU A 2 -5.90 -15.11 6.95
CA GLU A 2 -6.19 -13.84 6.28
C GLU A 2 -5.50 -12.69 7.04
N LYS A 3 -4.82 -11.80 6.33
CA LYS A 3 -4.14 -10.64 6.91
C LYS A 3 -5.18 -9.56 7.20
N LYS A 4 -5.28 -9.11 8.45
CA LYS A 4 -6.18 -8.02 8.82
C LYS A 4 -5.60 -6.68 8.36
N ILE A 5 -6.33 -6.00 7.47
CA ILE A 5 -5.99 -4.67 6.97
C ILE A 5 -6.53 -3.65 7.98
N LEU A 6 -5.64 -2.79 8.48
CA LEU A 6 -5.97 -1.74 9.44
C LEU A 6 -6.37 -0.44 8.72
N GLU A 7 -5.64 -0.10 7.66
CA GLU A 7 -5.88 1.11 6.88
C GLU A 7 -5.40 0.93 5.43
N ALA A 8 -5.97 1.71 4.51
CA ALA A 8 -5.56 1.76 3.11
C ALA A 8 -5.52 3.21 2.63
N ASN A 9 -4.46 3.56 1.92
CA ASN A 9 -4.27 4.84 1.25
C ASN A 9 -4.11 4.57 -0.26
N ASN A 10 -5.04 5.10 -1.06
CA ASN A 10 -5.04 4.96 -2.50
C ASN A 10 -4.57 6.28 -3.13
N HIS A 11 -3.46 6.25 -3.84
CA HIS A 11 -2.95 7.41 -4.56
C HIS A 11 -3.00 7.14 -6.07
N GLY A 12 -3.83 7.92 -6.78
CA GLY A 12 -3.91 7.86 -8.24
C GLY A 12 -2.78 8.69 -8.86
N TYR A 13 -2.01 8.08 -9.75
CA TYR A 13 -1.08 8.79 -10.62
C TYR A 13 -1.64 8.78 -12.04
N GLN A 14 -1.67 9.96 -12.64
CA GLN A 14 -1.98 10.11 -14.06
C GLN A 14 -0.79 9.56 -14.86
N THR A 15 -0.99 8.50 -15.62
CA THR A 15 0.07 7.99 -16.50
C THR A 15 -0.06 8.65 -17.87
N GLU A 16 0.99 9.36 -18.29
CA GLU A 16 1.04 10.05 -19.59
C GLU A 16 1.07 9.09 -20.80
N GLN A 17 1.27 7.79 -20.58
CA GLN A 17 1.15 6.79 -21.63
C GLN A 17 -0.31 6.42 -21.87
N GLY A 18 -0.98 7.26 -22.64
CA GLY A 18 -2.13 6.82 -23.43
C GLY A 18 -1.65 5.80 -24.45
N ASP A 19 -2.21 4.59 -24.41
CA ASP A 19 -2.21 3.70 -25.56
C ASP A 19 -2.93 4.45 -26.70
N PRO A 20 -2.32 4.69 -27.88
CA PRO A 20 -2.97 5.41 -28.96
C PRO A 20 -4.27 4.74 -29.46
N ALA A 21 -4.54 3.49 -29.07
CA ALA A 21 -5.81 2.80 -29.33
C ALA A 21 -6.94 3.21 -28.37
N VAL A 22 -6.62 3.81 -27.22
CA VAL A 22 -7.59 4.22 -26.20
C VAL A 22 -7.35 5.70 -25.92
N ASN A 23 -8.14 6.57 -26.54
CA ASN A 23 -8.19 8.01 -26.26
C ASN A 23 -8.63 8.27 -24.81
N GLY A 24 -7.74 8.02 -23.84
CA GLY A 24 -8.05 8.10 -22.43
C GLY A 24 -6.77 8.12 -21.62
N VAL A 25 -6.57 9.22 -20.91
CA VAL A 25 -5.61 9.30 -19.81
C VAL A 25 -5.88 8.13 -18.85
N GLY A 26 -4.94 7.19 -18.73
CA GLY A 26 -5.02 6.14 -17.72
C GLY A 26 -4.70 6.69 -16.34
N ILE A 27 -5.55 6.46 -15.34
CA ILE A 27 -5.20 6.68 -13.93
C ILE A 27 -4.76 5.33 -13.37
N THR A 28 -3.49 5.22 -13.00
CA THR A 28 -2.98 4.06 -12.26
C THR A 28 -3.06 4.35 -10.76
N TYR A 29 -3.82 3.55 -10.03
CA TYR A 29 -3.90 3.65 -8.58
C TYR A 29 -2.81 2.82 -7.93
N VAL A 30 -1.90 3.48 -7.22
CA VAL A 30 -0.98 2.84 -6.30
C VAL A 30 -1.63 2.84 -4.93
N THR A 31 -1.80 1.65 -4.38
CA THR A 31 -2.43 1.45 -3.08
C THR A 31 -1.37 1.07 -2.07
N THR A 32 -1.36 1.77 -0.95
CA THR A 32 -0.57 1.43 0.23
C THR A 32 -1.51 0.99 1.33
N ILE A 33 -1.23 -0.12 1.99
CA ILE A 33 -2.06 -0.65 3.08
C ILE A 33 -1.22 -0.85 4.33
N LEU A 34 -1.83 -0.64 5.49
CA LEU A 34 -1.30 -1.03 6.78
C LEU A 34 -1.95 -2.35 7.20
N VAL A 35 -1.13 -3.33 7.56
CA VAL A 35 -1.58 -4.67 7.93
C VAL A 35 -1.17 -4.98 9.36
N GLU A 36 -2.10 -5.52 10.13
CA GLU A 36 -1.87 -6.05 11.46
C GLU A 36 -1.06 -7.35 11.39
N GLY A 37 -0.01 -7.43 12.20
CA GLY A 37 0.75 -8.64 12.47
C GLY A 37 0.28 -9.37 13.70
N GLY A 38 0.99 -10.45 14.07
CA GLY A 38 0.86 -11.00 15.42
C GLY A 38 1.43 -10.04 16.46
N ASN A 39 1.01 -10.18 17.73
CA ASN A 39 1.54 -9.43 18.88
C ASN A 39 1.39 -7.90 18.81
N ASN A 40 0.32 -7.39 18.19
CA ASN A 40 0.05 -5.95 18.00
C ASN A 40 1.08 -5.21 17.12
N ASP A 41 1.89 -5.95 16.36
CA ASP A 41 2.80 -5.37 15.38
C ASP A 41 2.04 -4.99 14.09
N TYR A 42 2.68 -4.21 13.22
CA TYR A 42 2.15 -3.91 11.89
C TYR A 42 3.24 -3.74 10.83
N ALA A 43 2.84 -3.83 9.57
CA ALA A 43 3.68 -3.56 8.42
C ALA A 43 2.86 -2.90 7.31
N ALA A 44 3.48 -1.99 6.55
CA ALA A 44 2.86 -1.36 5.41
C ALA A 44 3.36 -1.98 4.10
N TYR A 45 2.46 -2.17 3.15
CA TYR A 45 2.74 -2.73 1.83
C TYR A 45 2.18 -1.81 0.75
N GLN A 46 2.88 -1.68 -0.36
CA GLN A 46 2.47 -0.89 -1.51
C GLN A 46 2.40 -1.74 -2.77
N GLY A 47 1.42 -1.48 -3.63
CA GLY A 47 1.31 -2.12 -4.93
C GLY A 47 0.11 -1.65 -5.73
N ILE A 48 -0.15 -2.32 -6.84
CA ILE A 48 -1.33 -2.09 -7.69
C ILE A 48 -2.22 -3.33 -7.58
N GLY A 49 -3.53 -3.13 -7.42
CA GLY A 49 -4.51 -4.20 -7.32
C GLY A 49 -5.33 -4.14 -6.03
N SER A 50 -5.96 -5.27 -5.67
CA SER A 50 -6.79 -5.35 -4.46
C SER A 50 -5.95 -5.29 -3.17
N HIS A 51 -6.58 -4.85 -2.08
CA HIS A 51 -5.89 -4.78 -0.79
C HIS A 51 -5.34 -6.15 -0.35
N GLN A 52 -6.09 -7.25 -0.56
CA GLN A 52 -5.63 -8.60 -0.22
C GLN A 52 -4.43 -9.03 -1.06
N PHE A 53 -4.41 -8.67 -2.35
CA PHE A 53 -3.27 -8.94 -3.23
C PHE A 53 -2.04 -8.21 -2.70
N ILE A 54 -2.16 -6.92 -2.37
CA ILE A 54 -1.07 -6.09 -1.86
C ILE A 54 -0.61 -6.57 -0.48
N ALA A 55 -1.51 -7.03 0.38
CA ALA A 55 -1.16 -7.59 1.70
C ALA A 55 -0.28 -8.83 1.58
N THR A 56 -0.38 -9.55 0.46
CA THR A 56 0.31 -10.82 0.24
C THR A 56 1.55 -10.66 -0.65
N ARG A 57 1.47 -9.81 -1.67
CA ARG A 57 2.44 -9.69 -2.76
C ARG A 57 2.99 -8.27 -2.95
N GLY A 58 2.44 -7.29 -2.25
CA GLY A 58 2.90 -5.91 -2.31
C GLY A 58 4.32 -5.76 -1.78
N GLN A 59 4.98 -4.70 -2.21
CA GLN A 59 6.28 -4.31 -1.70
C GLN A 59 6.14 -3.79 -0.29
N LYS A 60 6.82 -4.42 0.67
CA LYS A 60 6.90 -3.91 2.04
C LYS A 60 7.64 -2.57 2.06
N LEU A 61 7.07 -1.58 2.74
CA LEU A 61 7.70 -0.27 2.91
C LEU A 61 8.70 -0.27 4.08
N THR A 62 9.60 0.71 4.08
CA THR A 62 10.40 1.03 5.26
C THR A 62 9.53 1.71 6.32
N TYR A 63 9.97 1.71 7.58
CA TYR A 63 9.27 2.41 8.65
C TYR A 63 9.06 3.89 8.29
N GLU A 64 10.10 4.59 7.82
CA GLU A 64 9.99 6.02 7.52
C GLU A 64 8.96 6.32 6.42
N ARG A 65 8.96 5.51 5.35
CA ARG A 65 7.96 5.65 4.29
C ARG A 65 6.56 5.31 4.77
N ALA A 66 6.42 4.33 5.65
CA ALA A 66 5.13 3.98 6.23
C ALA A 66 4.62 5.09 7.15
N LYS A 67 5.51 5.74 7.93
CA LYS A 67 5.17 6.84 8.83
C LYS A 67 4.70 8.09 8.11
N ASP A 68 5.31 8.40 6.97
CA ASP A 68 4.87 9.52 6.13
C ASP A 68 3.42 9.35 5.62
N ILE A 69 2.98 8.10 5.44
CA ILE A 69 1.64 7.76 4.91
C ILE A 69 0.65 7.49 6.06
N PHE A 70 1.09 6.84 7.12
CA PHE A 70 0.30 6.41 8.27
C PHE A 70 0.91 6.97 9.56
N PRO A 71 0.59 8.21 9.98
CA PRO A 71 1.27 8.89 11.08
C PRO A 71 1.17 8.18 12.45
N MET A 72 0.22 7.26 12.61
CA MET A 72 0.03 6.46 13.82
C MET A 72 0.98 5.26 13.94
N VAL A 73 1.83 4.97 12.95
CA VAL A 73 2.84 3.91 13.09
C VAL A 73 4.01 4.31 14.00
N GLU A 74 4.21 3.50 15.02
CA GLU A 74 5.29 3.52 16.00
C GLU A 74 6.43 2.59 15.55
N ALA A 75 7.67 3.08 15.62
CA ALA A 75 8.85 2.33 15.19
C ALA A 75 9.01 0.98 15.90
N LEU A 76 8.65 0.91 17.20
CA LEU A 76 8.81 -0.28 18.03
C LEU A 76 7.90 -1.44 17.61
N ARG A 77 6.76 -1.14 16.98
CA ARG A 77 5.75 -2.12 16.54
C ARG A 77 5.80 -2.35 15.03
N TYR A 78 6.66 -1.61 14.32
CA TYR A 78 6.84 -1.80 12.90
C TYR A 78 7.73 -3.01 12.63
N ARG A 79 7.16 -4.04 11.98
CA ARG A 79 7.89 -5.30 11.74
C ARG A 79 9.14 -5.02 10.91
N ARG A 80 10.28 -5.59 11.33
CA ARG A 80 11.50 -5.64 10.53
C ARG A 80 11.31 -6.47 9.26
#